data_AF-A0A852HFK4-F1
#
_entry.id   AF-A0A852HFK4-F1
#
_cell.length_a   1.000
_cell.length_b   1.000
_cell.length_c   1.000
_cell.angle_alpha   90.00
_cell.angle_beta   90.00
_cell.angle_gamma   90.00
#
_symmetry.space_group_name_H-M   'P 1'
#
loop_
_entity.id
_entity.type
_entity.pdbx_description
1 polymer ?
#
loop_
_entity_poly.entity_id
_entity_poly.type
_entity_poly.pdbx_seq_one_letter_code
_entity_poly.pdbx_strand_id
1 'polypeptide(L)'
;RRLHCPRNYIHVQLFFTFILKAIAIFIKDAVLFQEEDIDHCSFSTTECKISVVFCHYFMMTNFMWLLVEALYLNCLLLSSLSHGRRYFWWLVLFGWGFPTLFTLIWILAKFYFEDTACWDVNQGSPYWWLIKGPIIISVGVGTSKFANI
;
A
#
# COMPACT_ATOMS: atom_id res chain seq x y z
N ARG A 1 28.08 -7.77 -13.12
CA ARG A 1 27.58 -6.49 -12.56
C ARG A 1 26.96 -5.62 -13.67
N ARG A 2 25.86 -6.07 -14.31
CA ARG A 2 25.21 -5.45 -15.50
C ARG A 2 23.66 -5.46 -15.43
N LEU A 3 23.06 -5.72 -14.25
CA LEU A 3 21.61 -5.89 -14.07
C LEU A 3 20.90 -4.71 -13.38
N HIS A 4 21.61 -3.64 -13.04
CA HIS A 4 21.03 -2.41 -12.47
C HIS A 4 20.56 -1.44 -13.57
N CYS A 5 19.73 -1.93 -14.49
CA CYS A 5 18.91 -1.03 -15.29
C CYS A 5 17.75 -0.52 -14.41
N PRO A 6 17.33 0.76 -14.54
CA PRO A 6 16.23 1.34 -13.74
C PRO A 6 14.93 0.53 -13.86
N ARG A 7 14.69 -0.09 -15.02
CA ARG A 7 13.59 -1.04 -15.25
C ARG A 7 13.62 -2.23 -14.30
N ASN A 8 14.77 -2.90 -14.15
CA ASN A 8 14.88 -4.09 -13.31
C ASN A 8 14.67 -3.78 -11.82
N TYR A 9 15.05 -2.56 -11.38
CA TYR A 9 14.81 -2.13 -10.01
C TYR A 9 13.32 -1.98 -9.70
N ILE A 10 12.53 -1.37 -10.59
CA ILE A 10 11.08 -1.16 -10.36
C ILE A 10 10.36 -2.51 -10.27
N HIS A 11 10.65 -3.46 -11.15
CA HIS A 11 10.05 -4.80 -11.09
C HIS A 11 10.42 -5.54 -9.79
N VAL A 12 11.69 -5.49 -9.36
CA VAL A 12 12.10 -6.13 -8.10
C VAL A 12 11.38 -5.52 -6.91
N GLN A 13 11.22 -4.19 -6.87
CA GLN A 13 10.44 -3.52 -5.82
C GLN A 13 8.97 -3.91 -5.86
N LEU A 14 8.36 -4.00 -7.04
CA LEU A 14 6.98 -4.48 -7.20
C LEU A 14 6.83 -5.91 -6.64
N PHE A 15 7.69 -6.85 -7.04
CA PHE A 15 7.66 -8.22 -6.50
C PHE A 15 7.82 -8.25 -4.99
N PHE A 16 8.73 -7.43 -4.46
CA PHE A 16 8.91 -7.28 -3.02
C PHE A 16 7.62 -6.79 -2.33
N THR A 17 6.91 -5.82 -2.89
CA THR A 17 5.62 -5.38 -2.32
C THR A 17 4.53 -6.44 -2.38
N PHE A 18 4.53 -7.31 -3.40
CA PHE A 18 3.59 -8.43 -3.46
C PHE A 18 3.85 -9.46 -2.36
N ILE A 19 5.13 -9.79 -2.12
CA ILE A 19 5.53 -10.70 -1.04
C ILE A 19 5.13 -10.12 0.31
N LEU A 20 5.45 -8.84 0.56
CA LEU A 20 5.09 -8.16 1.80
C LEU A 20 3.58 -8.11 2.02
N LYS A 21 2.78 -7.83 0.98
CA LYS A 21 1.32 -7.87 1.05
C LYS A 21 0.81 -9.26 1.42
N ALA A 22 1.36 -10.32 0.84
CA ALA A 22 0.97 -11.69 1.17
C ALA A 22 1.27 -12.00 2.64
N ILE A 23 2.48 -11.69 3.11
CA ILE A 23 2.88 -11.87 4.51
C ILE A 23 1.95 -11.07 5.44
N ALA A 24 1.62 -9.83 5.11
CA ALA A 24 0.75 -8.99 5.93
C ALA A 24 -0.67 -9.54 6.03
N ILE A 25 -1.22 -10.12 4.95
CA ILE A 25 -2.52 -10.78 4.96
C ILE A 25 -2.48 -12.01 5.87
N PHE A 26 -1.43 -12.84 5.77
CA PHE A 26 -1.27 -14.00 6.65
C PHE A 26 -1.17 -13.62 8.13
N ILE A 27 -0.42 -12.57 8.46
CA ILE A 27 -0.32 -12.08 9.84
C ILE A 27 -1.68 -11.55 10.32
N LYS A 28 -2.41 -10.80 9.49
CA LYS A 28 -3.77 -10.33 9.82
C LYS A 28 -4.70 -11.50 10.11
N ASP A 29 -4.67 -12.50 9.25
CA ASP A 29 -5.51 -13.69 9.36
C ASP A 29 -5.18 -14.49 10.63
N ALA A 30 -3.90 -14.76 10.89
CA ALA A 30 -3.46 -15.47 12.08
C ALA A 30 -3.84 -14.75 13.39
N VAL A 31 -3.71 -13.42 13.42
CA VAL A 31 -4.09 -12.62 14.61
C VAL A 31 -5.61 -12.60 14.80
N LEU A 32 -6.40 -12.47 13.73
CA LEU A 32 -7.86 -12.47 13.82
C LEU A 32 -8.40 -13.83 14.29
N PHE A 33 -7.84 -14.93 13.81
CA PHE A 33 -8.24 -16.28 14.23
C PHE A 33 -7.81 -16.63 15.65
N GLN A 34 -6.73 -16.03 16.17
CA GLN A 34 -6.34 -16.21 17.57
C GLN A 34 -7.24 -15.46 18.57
N GLU A 35 -7.93 -14.40 18.12
CA GLU A 35 -8.80 -13.58 18.98
C GLU A 35 -10.09 -14.34 19.39
N GLU A 36 -10.48 -15.41 18.68
CA GLU A 36 -11.64 -16.23 19.05
C GLU A 36 -11.42 -17.17 20.27
N ASP A 37 -10.17 -17.45 20.65
CA ASP A 37 -9.86 -18.56 21.58
C ASP A 37 -9.28 -18.15 22.96
N ILE A 38 -8.89 -16.88 23.21
CA ILE A 38 -8.13 -16.55 24.44
C ILE A 38 -8.47 -15.16 25.05
N ASP A 39 -8.93 -15.17 26.30
CA ASP A 39 -9.18 -14.02 27.20
C ASP A 39 -7.88 -13.23 27.56
N HIS A 40 -7.32 -12.51 26.57
CA HIS A 40 -6.22 -11.54 26.73
C HIS A 40 -6.61 -10.19 26.10
N CYS A 41 -7.71 -9.62 26.58
CA CYS A 41 -8.43 -8.45 26.02
C CYS A 41 -7.65 -7.14 25.77
N SER A 42 -6.39 -7.00 26.17
CA SER A 42 -5.58 -5.77 25.95
C SER A 42 -4.36 -5.98 25.05
N PHE A 43 -3.71 -7.14 25.14
CA PHE A 43 -2.56 -7.46 24.30
C PHE A 43 -3.03 -7.85 22.89
N SER A 44 -4.06 -8.71 22.80
CA SER A 44 -4.67 -9.13 21.53
C SER A 44 -5.24 -7.94 20.74
N THR A 45 -5.86 -6.97 21.43
CA THR A 45 -6.39 -5.75 20.78
C THR A 45 -5.29 -4.84 20.23
N THR A 46 -4.12 -4.77 20.88
CA THR A 46 -2.97 -4.00 20.37
C THR A 46 -2.33 -4.69 19.17
N GLU A 47 -2.16 -6.01 19.23
CA GLU A 47 -1.64 -6.81 18.13
C GLU A 47 -2.56 -6.76 16.90
N CYS A 48 -3.88 -6.82 17.11
CA CYS A 48 -4.86 -6.68 16.05
C CYS A 48 -4.81 -5.29 15.39
N LYS A 49 -4.70 -4.21 16.16
CA LYS A 49 -4.51 -2.84 15.63
C LYS A 49 -3.25 -2.74 14.75
N ILE A 50 -2.12 -3.22 15.25
CA ILE A 50 -0.84 -3.18 14.51
C ILE A 50 -0.96 -4.02 13.22
N SER A 51 -1.54 -5.21 13.31
CA SER A 51 -1.70 -6.12 12.17
C SER A 51 -2.59 -5.54 11.07
N VAL A 52 -3.71 -4.91 11.45
CA VAL A 52 -4.63 -4.22 10.53
C VAL A 52 -3.93 -3.05 9.85
N VAL A 53 -3.21 -2.21 10.60
CA VAL A 53 -2.43 -1.09 10.05
C VAL A 53 -1.38 -1.57 9.05
N PHE A 54 -0.64 -2.62 9.44
CA PHE A 54 0.39 -3.23 8.61
C PHE A 54 -0.21 -3.75 7.29
N CYS A 55 -1.32 -4.49 7.36
CA CYS A 55 -2.03 -4.98 6.18
C CYS A 55 -2.48 -3.85 5.25
N HIS A 56 -3.06 -2.78 5.79
CA HIS A 56 -3.48 -1.62 4.99
C HIS A 56 -2.30 -0.93 4.30
N TYR A 57 -1.20 -0.74 5.02
CA TYR A 57 0.01 -0.14 4.46
C TYR A 57 0.57 -0.94 3.28
N PHE A 58 0.73 -2.27 3.40
CA PHE A 58 1.27 -3.08 2.31
C PHE A 58 0.30 -3.23 1.16
N MET A 59 -1.01 -3.28 1.41
CA MET A 59 -2.01 -3.28 0.36
C MET A 59 -1.92 -1.99 -0.46
N MET A 60 -1.87 -0.83 0.20
CA MET A 60 -1.69 0.49 -0.45
C MET A 60 -0.39 0.58 -1.24
N THR A 61 0.72 0.19 -0.61
CA THR A 61 2.04 0.24 -1.22
C THR A 61 2.11 -0.63 -2.48
N ASN A 62 1.49 -1.82 -2.46
CA ASN A 62 1.40 -2.69 -3.63
C ASN A 62 0.64 -2.03 -4.79
N PHE A 63 -0.50 -1.38 -4.54
CA PHE A 63 -1.24 -0.67 -5.59
C PHE A 63 -0.48 0.56 -6.12
N MET A 64 0.21 1.30 -5.27
CA MET A 64 1.02 2.45 -5.69
C MET A 64 2.22 2.02 -6.54
N TRP A 65 2.89 0.91 -6.18
CA TRP A 65 3.99 0.37 -6.99
C TRP A 65 3.52 -0.16 -8.34
N LEU A 66 2.33 -0.76 -8.42
CA LEU A 66 1.69 -1.14 -9.69
C LEU A 66 1.43 0.08 -10.58
N LEU A 67 0.93 1.19 -9.99
CA LEU A 67 0.73 2.44 -10.70
C LEU A 67 2.07 3.04 -11.19
N VAL A 68 3.11 3.02 -10.35
CA VAL A 68 4.46 3.51 -10.71
C VAL A 68 5.04 2.72 -11.87
N GLU A 69 4.88 1.40 -11.88
CA GLU A 69 5.30 0.56 -13.00
C GLU A 69 4.53 0.89 -14.29
N ALA A 70 3.20 1.04 -14.21
CA ALA A 70 2.37 1.41 -15.35
C ALA A 70 2.75 2.79 -15.93
N LEU A 71 2.98 3.78 -15.07
CA LEU A 71 3.45 5.11 -15.47
C LEU A 71 4.85 5.05 -16.09
N TYR A 72 5.76 4.27 -15.52
CA TYR A 72 7.12 4.11 -16.03
C TYR A 72 7.13 3.49 -17.44
N LEU A 73 6.34 2.44 -17.67
CA LEU A 73 6.19 1.81 -18.99
C LEU A 73 5.55 2.76 -20.00
N ASN A 74 4.47 3.46 -19.64
CA ASN A 74 3.79 4.41 -20.51
C ASN A 74 4.71 5.59 -20.90
N CYS A 75 5.49 6.13 -19.96
CA CYS A 75 6.48 7.16 -20.25
C CYS A 75 7.60 6.66 -21.18
N LEU A 76 8.06 5.41 -21.00
CA LEU A 76 9.07 4.82 -21.87
C LEU A 76 8.58 4.69 -23.32
N LEU A 77 7.32 4.29 -23.52
CA LEU A 77 6.71 4.09 -24.83
C LEU A 77 6.34 5.41 -25.54
N LEU A 78 5.66 6.33 -24.84
CA LEU A 78 5.13 7.56 -25.46
C LEU A 78 6.17 8.67 -25.57
N SER A 79 7.11 8.77 -24.63
CA SER A 79 7.96 9.95 -24.56
C SER A 79 9.26 9.81 -25.37
N SER A 80 9.78 8.60 -25.59
CA SER A 80 11.15 8.32 -26.11
C SER A 80 12.32 9.08 -25.42
N LEU A 81 12.01 10.01 -24.53
CA LEU A 81 12.92 10.89 -23.84
C LEU A 81 13.37 10.21 -22.56
N SER A 82 14.67 9.95 -22.51
CA SER A 82 15.47 9.63 -21.33
C SER A 82 15.22 10.68 -20.23
N HIS A 83 14.11 10.56 -19.50
CA HIS A 83 13.89 11.28 -18.26
C HIS A 83 14.96 10.81 -17.26
N GLY A 84 15.92 11.70 -16.98
CA GLY A 84 17.13 11.37 -16.24
C GLY A 84 16.90 10.84 -14.82
N ARG A 85 17.99 10.49 -14.15
CA ARG A 85 18.04 9.89 -12.80
C ARG A 85 17.15 10.57 -11.75
N ARG A 86 16.84 11.86 -11.91
CA ARG A 86 15.93 12.64 -11.04
C ARG A 86 14.47 12.19 -11.13
N TYR A 87 13.94 11.94 -12.33
CA TYR A 87 12.55 11.50 -12.50
C TYR A 87 12.31 10.11 -11.91
N PHE A 88 13.28 9.21 -12.13
CA PHE A 88 13.28 7.89 -11.50
C PHE A 88 13.23 7.98 -9.96
N TRP A 89 14.04 8.85 -9.35
CA TRP A 89 14.00 9.06 -7.90
C TRP A 89 12.67 9.64 -7.42
N TRP A 90 12.06 10.54 -8.18
CA TRP A 90 10.72 11.06 -7.87
C TRP A 90 9.65 9.97 -7.90
N LEU A 91 9.68 9.05 -8.87
CA LEU A 91 8.77 7.90 -8.92
C LEU A 91 8.95 6.97 -7.71
N VAL A 92 10.19 6.69 -7.31
CA VAL A 92 10.47 5.86 -6.13
C VAL A 92 9.99 6.53 -4.84
N LEU A 93 10.22 7.84 -4.71
CA LEU A 93 9.70 8.62 -3.58
C LEU A 93 8.17 8.64 -3.56
N PHE A 94 7.52 8.71 -4.71
CA PHE A 94 6.07 8.65 -4.80
C PHE A 94 5.53 7.27 -4.40
N GLY A 95 6.15 6.19 -4.89
CA GLY A 95 5.74 4.81 -4.62
C GLY A 95 5.80 4.40 -3.14
N TRP A 96 6.76 4.92 -2.38
CA TRP A 96 6.87 4.67 -0.92
C TRP A 96 6.25 5.78 -0.08
N GLY A 97 6.46 7.05 -0.44
CA GLY A 97 6.05 8.20 0.33
C GLY A 97 4.54 8.37 0.40
N PHE A 98 3.84 8.21 -0.73
CA PHE A 98 2.39 8.40 -0.77
C PHE A 98 1.64 7.39 0.14
N PRO A 99 1.91 6.06 0.09
CA PRO A 99 1.36 5.11 1.05
C PRO A 99 1.65 5.46 2.51
N THR A 100 2.88 5.88 2.84
CA THR A 100 3.26 6.20 4.23
C THR A 100 2.46 7.38 4.77
N LEU A 101 2.32 8.45 3.98
CA LEU A 101 1.61 9.66 4.40
C LEU A 101 0.12 9.39 4.62
N PHE A 102 -0.54 8.72 3.68
CA PHE A 102 -1.97 8.41 3.80
C PHE A 102 -2.24 7.45 4.96
N THR A 103 -1.38 6.45 5.16
CA THR A 103 -1.53 5.51 6.27
C THR A 103 -1.31 6.21 7.61
N LEU A 104 -0.31 7.09 7.72
CA LEU A 104 -0.06 7.87 8.93
C LEU A 104 -1.25 8.79 9.28
N ILE A 105 -1.80 9.49 8.28
CA ILE A 105 -2.98 10.34 8.48
C ILE A 105 -4.17 9.51 8.96
N TRP A 106 -4.38 8.32 8.39
CA TRP A 106 -5.45 7.42 8.80
C TRP A 106 -5.27 6.90 10.24
N ILE A 107 -4.04 6.49 10.60
CA ILE A 107 -3.71 6.06 11.97
C ILE A 107 -4.00 7.18 12.97
N LEU A 108 -3.54 8.40 12.68
CA LEU A 108 -3.77 9.55 13.55
C LEU A 108 -5.27 9.85 13.68
N ALA A 109 -6.02 9.84 12.58
CA ALA A 109 -7.47 10.01 12.62
C ALA A 109 -8.14 8.93 13.48
N LYS A 110 -7.77 7.66 13.32
CA LYS A 110 -8.32 6.57 14.12
C LYS A 110 -7.97 6.69 15.60
N PHE A 111 -6.73 7.04 15.92
CA PHE A 111 -6.27 7.25 17.29
C PHE A 111 -7.01 8.39 18.00
N TYR A 112 -7.30 9.50 17.31
CA TYR A 112 -7.96 10.65 17.92
C TYR A 112 -9.49 10.52 18.02
N PHE A 113 -10.15 9.87 17.06
CA PHE A 113 -11.62 9.88 16.96
C PHE A 113 -12.29 8.59 17.45
N GLU A 114 -11.65 7.42 17.32
CA GLU A 114 -12.27 6.12 17.61
C GLU A 114 -11.22 5.14 18.16
N ASP A 115 -10.76 5.32 19.40
CA ASP A 115 -9.94 4.32 20.09
C ASP A 115 -10.82 3.20 20.70
N THR A 116 -11.64 2.58 19.85
CA THR A 116 -12.40 1.37 20.20
C THR A 116 -11.49 0.14 20.15
N ALA A 117 -12.03 -1.09 20.24
CA ALA A 117 -11.28 -2.35 20.21
C ALA A 117 -10.50 -2.54 18.88
N CYS A 118 -10.33 -3.76 18.36
CA CYS A 118 -9.57 -3.92 17.11
C CYS A 118 -10.11 -3.03 15.97
N TRP A 119 -9.22 -2.34 15.26
CA TRP A 119 -9.55 -1.40 14.16
C TRP A 119 -10.11 -2.07 12.89
N ASP A 120 -10.47 -3.36 12.97
CA ASP A 120 -11.11 -4.12 11.89
C ASP A 120 -12.63 -3.84 11.80
N VAL A 121 -13.26 -3.40 12.90
CA VAL A 121 -14.71 -3.19 12.97
C VAL A 121 -15.10 -1.86 12.32
N ASN A 122 -15.29 -1.90 11.00
CA ASN A 122 -15.58 -0.74 10.18
C ASN A 122 -17.10 -0.48 10.06
N GLN A 123 -17.79 -0.23 11.19
CA GLN A 123 -19.23 0.08 11.20
C GLN A 123 -19.51 1.47 10.58
N GLY A 124 -19.78 1.51 9.28
CA GLY A 124 -20.39 2.67 8.60
C GLY A 124 -19.56 3.96 8.56
N SER A 125 -18.32 3.94 9.05
CA SER A 125 -17.55 5.15 9.29
C SER A 125 -16.90 5.69 7.99
N PRO A 126 -17.03 7.01 7.70
CA PRO A 126 -16.50 7.62 6.47
C PRO A 126 -14.97 7.49 6.32
N TYR A 127 -14.24 7.15 7.38
CA TYR A 127 -12.80 6.90 7.36
C TYR A 127 -12.38 5.69 6.52
N TRP A 128 -13.31 4.77 6.20
CA TRP A 128 -13.03 3.68 5.24
C TRP A 128 -12.64 4.20 3.85
N TRP A 129 -13.29 5.27 3.42
CA TRP A 129 -13.05 5.89 2.11
C TRP A 129 -11.69 6.56 2.03
N LEU A 130 -11.10 6.93 3.17
CA LEU A 130 -9.75 7.51 3.23
C LEU A 130 -8.69 6.52 2.71
N ILE A 131 -8.90 5.22 2.94
CA ILE A 131 -8.05 4.15 2.45
C ILE A 131 -8.54 3.65 1.09
N LYS A 132 -9.84 3.41 0.92
CA LYS A 132 -10.35 2.89 -0.37
C LYS A 132 -10.16 3.87 -1.52
N GLY A 133 -10.28 5.17 -1.29
CA GLY A 133 -10.21 6.21 -2.32
C GLY A 133 -8.89 6.19 -3.09
N PRO A 134 -7.73 6.30 -2.43
CA PRO A 134 -6.44 6.26 -3.11
C PRO A 134 -6.18 4.94 -3.88
N ILE A 135 -6.68 3.80 -3.39
CA ILE A 135 -6.60 2.51 -4.10
C ILE A 135 -7.40 2.57 -5.39
N ILE A 136 -8.66 3.01 -5.33
CA ILE A 136 -9.55 3.08 -6.50
C ILE A 136 -8.99 4.03 -7.55
N ILE A 137 -8.49 5.21 -7.12
CA ILE A 137 -7.86 6.18 -8.02
C ILE A 137 -6.63 5.56 -8.69
N SER A 138 -5.78 4.86 -7.94
CA SER A 138 -4.57 4.23 -8.49
C SER A 138 -4.90 3.16 -9.53
N VAL A 139 -5.90 2.32 -9.25
CA VAL A 139 -6.38 1.30 -10.18
C VAL A 139 -6.97 1.96 -11.43
N GLY A 140 -7.80 3.00 -11.28
CA GLY A 140 -8.42 3.70 -12.42
C GLY A 140 -7.41 4.44 -13.32
N VAL A 141 -6.37 5.04 -12.74
CA VAL A 141 -5.30 5.65 -13.53
C VAL A 141 -4.46 4.56 -14.22
N GLY A 142 -4.16 3.47 -13.51
CA GLY A 142 -3.43 2.33 -14.07
C GLY A 142 -4.12 1.73 -15.29
N THR A 143 -5.43 1.47 -15.21
CA THR A 143 -6.22 0.94 -16.34
C THR A 143 -6.31 1.93 -17.49
N SER A 144 -6.47 3.23 -17.21
CA SER A 144 -6.48 4.27 -18.25
C SER A 144 -5.16 4.35 -19.02
N LYS A 145 -4.03 4.17 -18.33
CA LYS A 145 -2.70 4.13 -18.96
C LYS A 145 -2.46 2.86 -19.75
N PHE A 146 -3.03 1.74 -19.32
CA PHE A 146 -3.01 0.49 -20.06
C PHE A 146 -3.84 0.55 -21.35
N ALA A 147 -5.04 1.15 -21.30
CA ALA A 147 -5.90 1.30 -22.47
C ALA A 147 -5.35 2.26 -23.54
N ASN A 148 -4.42 3.14 -23.17
CA ASN A 148 -3.76 4.10 -24.06
C ASN A 148 -2.45 3.58 -24.68
N ILE A 149 -2.03 2.36 -24.34
CA ILE A 149 -0.86 1.67 -24.95
C ILE A 149 -1.37 0.76 -26.07
#